data_AF-A0A257XBX8-F1
#
_entry.id   AF-A0A257XBX8-F1
#
_cell.length_a   1.000
_cell.length_b   1.000
_cell.length_c   1.000
_cell.angle_alpha   90.00
_cell.angle_beta   90.00
_cell.angle_gamma   90.00
#
_symmetry.space_group_name_H-M   'P 1'
#
loop_
_entity.id
_entity.type
_entity.pdbx_description
1 polymer ?
#
loop_
_entity_poly.entity_id
_entity_poly.type
_entity_poly.pdbx_seq_one_letter_code
_entity_poly.pdbx_strand_id
1 'polypeptide(L)' 'MFEKLKRHRTTLAESEGVPPYIIFSNQTLEFMTRLKPKTIEAGLKIRGVGEKKAKEYLPDFIQIIKKHG' A
#
# COMPACT_ATOMS: atom_id res chain seq x y z
N MET A 1 4.96 0.97 -11.55
CA MET A 1 4.67 0.50 -10.17
C MET A 1 3.57 1.35 -9.51
N PHE A 2 3.71 2.69 -9.44
CA PHE A 2 2.74 3.57 -8.78
C PHE A 2 1.29 3.36 -9.24
N GLU A 3 1.04 3.39 -10.56
CA GLU A 3 -0.30 3.17 -11.12
C GLU A 3 -0.90 1.80 -10.74
N LYS A 4 -0.08 0.76 -10.56
CA LYS A 4 -0.56 -0.55 -10.12
C LYS A 4 -1.02 -0.53 -8.67
N LEU A 5 -0.22 0.06 -7.78
CA LEU A 5 -0.60 0.23 -6.37
C LEU A 5 -1.82 1.14 -6.23
N LYS A 6 -1.89 2.21 -7.03
CA LYS A 6 -3.02 3.13 -7.06
C LYS A 6 -4.31 2.43 -7.48
N ARG A 7 -4.28 1.63 -8.56
CA ARG A 7 -5.44 0.84 -9.01
C ARG A 7 -5.89 -0.14 -7.93
N HIS A 8 -4.96 -0.91 -7.37
CA HIS A 8 -5.28 -1.87 -6.32
C HIS A 8 -5.91 -1.20 -5.08
N ARG A 9 -5.35 -0.07 -4.64
CA ARG A 9 -5.91 0.74 -3.56
C ARG A 9 -7.34 1.19 -3.87
N THR A 10 -7.61 1.67 -5.09
CA THR A 10 -8.96 2.09 -5.48
C THR A 10 -9.94 0.92 -5.37
N THR A 11 -9.58 -0.26 -5.88
CA THR A 11 -10.42 -1.46 -5.77
C THR A 11 -10.72 -1.85 -4.32
N LEU A 12 -9.72 -1.80 -3.43
CA LEU A 12 -9.93 -2.04 -1.99
C LEU A 12 -10.89 -1.01 -1.38
N ALA A 13 -10.67 0.26 -1.69
CA ALA A 13 -11.49 1.35 -1.16
C ALA A 13 -12.95 1.29 -1.65
N GLU A 14 -13.17 0.92 -2.91
CA GLU A 14 -14.49 0.63 -3.47
C GLU A 14 -15.17 -0.53 -2.75
N SER A 15 -14.43 -1.62 -2.48
CA SER A 15 -14.95 -2.78 -1.75
C SER A 15 -15.35 -2.45 -0.30
N GLU A 16 -14.68 -1.50 0.33
CA GLU A 16 -14.99 -1.06 1.70
C GLU A 16 -15.95 0.14 1.76
N GLY A 17 -16.31 0.72 0.61
CA GLY A 17 -17.16 1.91 0.55
C GLY A 17 -16.50 3.17 1.14
N VAL A 18 -15.15 3.23 1.14
CA VAL A 18 -14.39 4.34 1.70
C VAL A 18 -13.61 5.09 0.62
N PRO A 19 -13.25 6.37 0.83
CA PRO A 19 -12.34 7.07 -0.08
C PRO A 19 -10.95 6.41 -0.16
N PRO A 20 -10.30 6.32 -1.34
CA PRO A 20 -9.01 5.62 -1.48
C PRO A 20 -7.87 6.11 -0.58
N TYR A 21 -7.85 7.40 -0.24
CA TYR A 21 -6.81 7.96 0.63
C TYR A 21 -6.89 7.42 2.07
N ILE A 22 -8.03 6.86 2.49
CA ILE A 22 -8.20 6.19 3.79
C ILE A 22 -7.36 4.92 3.86
N ILE A 23 -7.24 4.16 2.78
CA ILE A 23 -6.39 2.97 2.72
C ILE A 23 -4.92 3.39 2.79
N PHE A 24 -4.43 4.10 1.76
CA PHE A 24 -3.09 4.72 1.76
C PHE A 24 -3.08 6.04 0.99
N SER A 25 -2.39 7.05 1.54
CA SER A 25 -2.19 8.31 0.84
C SER A 25 -1.35 8.13 -0.44
N ASN A 26 -1.46 9.07 -1.39
CA ASN A 26 -0.60 9.05 -2.57
C ASN A 26 0.88 9.10 -2.19
N GLN A 27 1.24 9.91 -1.19
CA GLN A 27 2.61 9.99 -0.67
C GLN A 27 3.11 8.64 -0.15
N THR A 28 2.27 7.90 0.59
CA THR A 28 2.61 6.56 1.06
C THR A 28 2.83 5.59 -0.10
N LEU A 29 2.00 5.64 -1.15
CA LEU A 29 2.21 4.82 -2.35
C LEU A 29 3.51 5.19 -3.08
N GLU A 30 3.87 6.46 -3.17
CA GLU A 30 5.16 6.89 -3.73
C GLU A 30 6.35 6.37 -2.91
N PHE A 31 6.25 6.39 -1.59
CA PHE A 31 7.30 5.79 -0.76
C PHE A 31 7.39 4.28 -0.96
N MET A 32 6.25 3.58 -1.06
CA MET A 32 6.23 2.14 -1.36
C MET A 32 6.87 1.82 -2.72
N THR A 33 6.70 2.66 -3.74
CA THR A 33 7.31 2.42 -5.06
C THR A 33 8.82 2.65 -5.04
N ARG A 34 9.30 3.61 -4.25
CA ARG A 34 10.73 3.92 -4.10
C ARG A 34 11.45 2.90 -3.22
N LEU A 35 10.88 2.58 -2.05
CA LEU A 35 11.49 1.71 -1.05
C LEU A 35 11.23 0.22 -1.31
N LYS A 36 10.22 -0.10 -2.14
CA LYS A 36 9.83 -1.46 -2.52
C LYS A 36 9.84 -2.46 -1.34
N PRO A 37 9.11 -2.19 -0.24
CA PRO A 37 9.11 -3.08 0.93
C PRO A 37 8.74 -4.51 0.52
N LYS A 38 9.51 -5.47 1.01
CA LYS A 38 9.29 -6.92 0.78
C LYS A 38 8.78 -7.65 2.03
N THR A 39 8.70 -6.94 3.17
CA THR A 39 8.19 -7.44 4.46
C THR A 39 7.30 -6.39 5.14
N ILE A 40 6.45 -6.83 6.06
CA ILE A 40 5.56 -5.96 6.84
C ILE A 40 6.36 -4.96 7.66
N GLU A 41 7.43 -5.42 8.30
CA GLU A 41 8.36 -4.59 9.09
C GLU A 41 9.00 -3.48 8.25
N ALA A 42 9.39 -3.79 7.00
CA ALA A 42 9.91 -2.77 6.09
C ALA A 42 8.84 -1.76 5.68
N GLY A 43 7.59 -2.21 5.48
CA GLY A 43 6.48 -1.33 5.16
C GLY A 43 6.03 -0.47 6.35
N LEU A 44 6.15 -0.96 7.59
CA LEU A 44 5.87 -0.17 8.81
C LEU A 44 6.82 1.02 9.00
N LYS A 45 8.03 0.95 8.42
CA LYS A 45 8.96 2.08 8.41
C LYS A 45 8.54 3.21 7.45
N ILE A 46 7.52 2.98 6.61
CA ILE A 46 7.04 3.97 5.66
C ILE A 46 6.09 4.94 6.36
N ARG A 47 6.38 6.25 6.23
CA ARG A 47 5.53 7.30 6.77
C ARG A 47 4.10 7.20 6.23
N GLY A 48 3.13 7.19 7.15
CA GLY A 48 1.71 7.06 6.84
C GLY A 48 1.19 5.61 6.83
N VAL A 49 2.04 4.62 7.08
CA VAL A 49 1.64 3.23 7.33
C VAL A 49 1.56 2.98 8.83
N GLY A 50 0.35 2.97 9.37
CA GLY A 50 0.11 2.59 10.77
C GLY A 50 -0.04 1.07 10.94
N GLU A 51 0.14 0.56 12.16
CA GLU A 51 0.10 -0.88 12.44
C GLU A 51 -1.17 -1.58 11.97
N LYS A 52 -2.34 -0.96 12.18
CA LYS A 52 -3.62 -1.52 11.74
C LYS A 52 -3.65 -1.72 10.22
N LYS A 53 -3.34 -0.67 9.46
CA LYS A 53 -3.29 -0.71 7.99
C LYS A 53 -2.20 -1.63 7.46
N ALA A 54 -1.10 -1.76 8.21
CA ALA A 54 -0.02 -2.67 7.89
C ALA A 54 -0.44 -4.14 8.03
N LYS A 55 -1.34 -4.46 8.95
CA LYS A 55 -1.89 -5.82 9.07
C LYS A 55 -2.98 -6.08 8.03
N GLU A 56 -3.85 -5.10 7.79
CA GLU A 56 -5.02 -5.25 6.90
C GLU A 56 -4.66 -5.19 5.41
N TYR A 57 -3.91 -4.17 4.97
CA TYR A 57 -3.75 -3.91 3.53
C TYR A 57 -2.35 -4.19 3.01
N LEU A 58 -1.31 -3.91 3.81
CA LEU A 58 0.08 -3.98 3.35
C LEU A 58 0.52 -5.35 2.79
N PRO A 59 0.02 -6.53 3.23
CA PRO A 59 0.37 -7.82 2.63
C PRO A 59 0.13 -7.85 1.11
N ASP A 60 -1.01 -7.35 0.63
CA ASP A 60 -1.36 -7.36 -0.79
C ASP A 60 -0.47 -6.40 -1.60
N PHE A 61 -0.18 -5.22 -1.04
CA PHE A 61 0.75 -4.27 -1.66
C PHE A 61 2.15 -4.85 -1.78
N ILE A 62 2.64 -5.53 -0.74
CA ILE A 62 3.94 -6.24 -0.78
C ILE A 62 3.94 -7.31 -1.86
N GLN A 63 2.85 -8.07 -2.03
CA GLN A 63 2.77 -9.10 -3.06
C GLN A 63 2.85 -8.50 -4.46
N ILE A 64 2.15 -7.39 -4.72
CA ILE A 64 2.24 -6.65 -6.00
C ILE A 64 3.67 -6.16 -6.24
N ILE A 65 4.32 -5.63 -5.20
CA ILE A 65 5.71 -5.16 -5.27
C ILE A 65 6.69 -6.33 -5.50
N LYS A 66 6.43 -7.52 -4.97
CA LYS A 66 7.21 -8.73 -5.23
C LYS A 66 7.05 -9.22 -6.66
N LYS A 67 5.83 -9.21 -7.19
CA LYS A 67 5.50 -9.71 -8.54
C LYS A 67 6.03 -8.82 -9.67
N HIS A 68 6.28 -7.53 -9.41
CA HIS A 68 6.56 -6.52 -10.45
C HIS A 68 7.79 -5.65 -10.16
N GLY A 69 8.59 -5.99 -9.16
CA GLY A 69 9.62 -5.11 -8.62
C GLY A 69 10.98 -5.75 -8.52
#